data_AF-A0A537TIK2-F1
#
_entry.id   AF-A0A537TIK2-F1
#
_cell.length_a   1.000
_cell.length_b   1.000
_cell.length_c   1.000
_cell.angle_alpha   90.00
_cell.angle_beta   90.00
_cell.angle_gamma   90.00
#
_symmetry.space_group_name_H-M   'P 1'
#
loop_
_entity.id
_entity.type
_entity.pdbx_description
1 polymer ?
#
loop_
_entity_poly.entity_id
_entity_poly.type
_entity_poly.pdbx_seq_one_letter_code
_entity_poly.pdbx_strand_id
1 'polypeptide(L)'
;MTANRQKRRHVSLDAIPKRMQQAVIAIEDRRYYEHPGVDPIRMVGALIANVFGSRRYLEGGSTITQQLARNFFLTEELAAEQASGRRSMRRKLLEQFMSIVLERRASKDEILELYLNDVYLGQRGSFAVHG
;
A
#
# COMPACT_ATOMS: atom_id res chain seq x y z
N MET A 1 12.90 28.14 2.23
CA MET A 1 11.62 27.73 1.62
C MET A 1 11.89 27.09 0.26
N THR A 2 12.27 25.81 0.23
CA THR A 2 12.43 25.06 -1.03
C THR A 2 11.11 24.42 -1.38
N ALA A 3 10.39 25.02 -2.32
CA ALA A 3 9.18 24.45 -2.90
C ALA A 3 9.56 23.15 -3.62
N ASN A 4 9.23 22.00 -3.02
CA ASN A 4 9.29 20.70 -3.69
C ASN A 4 8.30 20.73 -4.87
N ARG A 5 8.78 21.05 -6.08
CA ARG A 5 7.99 20.98 -7.31
C ARG A 5 7.80 19.53 -7.72
N GLN A 6 6.93 18.79 -7.01
CA GLN A 6 6.43 17.51 -7.49
C GLN A 6 5.42 17.78 -8.61
N LYS A 7 5.78 17.46 -9.87
CA LYS A 7 4.78 17.30 -10.94
C LYS A 7 4.21 15.90 -10.84
N ARG A 8 3.08 15.76 -10.13
CA ARG A 8 2.26 14.54 -10.19
C ARG A 8 1.45 14.62 -11.47
N ARG A 9 1.68 13.71 -12.40
CA ARG A 9 0.81 13.54 -13.56
C ARG A 9 -0.08 12.35 -13.25
N HIS A 10 -1.35 12.60 -13.03
CA HIS A 10 -2.33 11.52 -12.92
C HIS A 10 -2.30 10.70 -14.22
N VAL A 11 -2.03 9.40 -14.09
CA VAL A 11 -2.04 8.44 -15.20
C VAL A 11 -3.19 7.48 -14.95
N SER A 12 -4.11 7.40 -15.90
CA SER A 12 -5.21 6.44 -15.83
C SER A 12 -4.67 5.00 -15.90
N LEU A 13 -5.36 4.06 -15.26
CA LEU A 13 -4.91 2.68 -15.11
C LEU A 13 -4.71 2.00 -16.46
N ASP A 14 -5.53 2.32 -17.46
CA ASP A 14 -5.42 1.81 -18.83
C ASP A 14 -4.14 2.29 -19.55
N ALA A 15 -3.62 3.46 -19.18
CA ALA A 15 -2.35 3.98 -19.69
C ALA A 15 -1.13 3.35 -19.01
N ILE A 16 -1.30 2.65 -17.89
CA ILE A 16 -0.23 1.89 -17.22
C ILE A 16 -0.10 0.51 -17.87
N PRO A 17 1.10 0.07 -18.29
CA PRO A 17 1.27 -1.25 -18.90
C PRO A 17 0.72 -2.38 -18.03
N LYS A 18 -0.11 -3.28 -18.60
CA LYS A 18 -0.73 -4.39 -17.85
C LYS A 18 0.27 -5.28 -17.12
N ARG A 19 1.45 -5.50 -17.71
CA ARG A 19 2.55 -6.25 -17.06
C ARG A 19 3.03 -5.58 -15.78
N MET A 20 3.04 -4.25 -15.74
CA MET A 20 3.43 -3.48 -14.55
C MET A 20 2.36 -3.59 -13.47
N GLN A 21 1.08 -3.42 -13.82
CA GLN A 21 -0.05 -3.64 -12.90
C GLN A 21 0.04 -5.04 -12.26
N GLN A 22 0.21 -6.06 -13.10
CA GLN A 22 0.34 -7.45 -12.66
C GLN A 22 1.58 -7.69 -11.79
N ALA A 23 2.72 -7.07 -12.10
CA ALA A 23 3.93 -7.21 -11.29
C ALA A 23 3.75 -6.63 -9.89
N VAL A 24 3.16 -5.42 -9.78
CA VAL A 24 2.87 -4.80 -8.48
C VAL A 24 1.90 -5.65 -7.68
N ILE A 25 0.80 -6.10 -8.30
CA ILE A 25 -0.17 -7.00 -7.65
C ILE A 25 0.53 -8.29 -7.19
N ALA A 26 1.33 -8.93 -8.02
CA ALA A 26 1.99 -10.18 -7.67
C ALA A 26 2.94 -10.06 -6.47
N ILE A 27 3.62 -8.92 -6.34
CA ILE A 27 4.59 -8.65 -5.26
C ILE A 27 3.88 -8.19 -3.99
N GLU A 28 3.04 -7.16 -4.11
CA GLU A 28 2.43 -6.48 -2.96
C GLU A 28 1.20 -7.22 -2.45
N ASP A 29 0.37 -7.76 -3.34
CA ASP A 29 -0.94 -8.29 -2.98
C ASP A 29 -1.48 -9.32 -4.00
N ARG A 30 -0.91 -10.54 -4.00
CA ARG A 30 -1.20 -11.56 -5.02
C ARG A 30 -2.69 -11.90 -5.19
N ARG A 31 -3.49 -11.72 -4.13
CA ARG A 31 -4.94 -11.99 -4.11
C ARG A 31 -5.78 -10.71 -4.16
N TYR A 32 -5.21 -9.63 -4.67
CA TYR A 32 -5.81 -8.29 -4.67
C TYR A 32 -7.29 -8.28 -5.06
N TYR A 33 -7.65 -8.97 -6.16
CA TYR A 33 -9.03 -8.98 -6.66
C TYR A 33 -9.99 -9.91 -5.89
N GLU A 34 -9.49 -10.70 -4.93
CA GLU A 34 -10.27 -11.74 -4.24
C GLU A 34 -10.73 -11.34 -2.83
N HIS A 35 -10.26 -10.21 -2.29
CA HIS A 35 -10.56 -9.80 -0.91
C HIS A 35 -11.12 -8.37 -0.83
N PRO A 36 -11.94 -8.03 0.19
CA PRO A 36 -12.52 -6.70 0.35
C PRO A 36 -11.59 -5.77 1.16
N GLY A 37 -10.39 -5.53 0.66
CA GLY A 37 -9.39 -4.63 1.30
C GLY A 37 -8.53 -5.23 2.40
N VAL A 38 -8.97 -6.31 3.05
CA VAL A 38 -8.16 -7.08 4.00
C VAL A 38 -8.09 -8.52 3.54
N ASP A 39 -6.90 -9.13 3.56
CA ASP A 39 -6.70 -10.54 3.25
C ASP A 39 -6.35 -11.35 4.52
N PRO A 40 -7.32 -12.01 5.17
CA PRO A 40 -7.07 -12.83 6.35
C PRO A 40 -6.13 -14.01 6.07
N ILE A 41 -6.18 -14.61 4.89
CA ILE A 41 -5.34 -15.76 4.53
C ILE A 41 -3.89 -15.30 4.42
N ARG A 42 -3.62 -14.17 3.77
CA ARG A 42 -2.27 -13.59 3.72
C ARG A 42 -1.79 -13.17 5.11
N MET A 43 -2.65 -12.57 5.93
CA MET A 43 -2.30 -12.17 7.29
C MET A 43 -1.90 -13.36 8.16
N VAL A 44 -2.70 -14.43 8.15
CA VAL A 44 -2.40 -15.67 8.90
C VAL A 44 -1.14 -16.35 8.35
N GLY A 45 -1.00 -16.43 7.02
CA GLY A 45 0.19 -16.99 6.39
C GLY A 45 1.47 -16.24 6.78
N ALA A 46 1.43 -14.90 6.74
CA ALA A 46 2.55 -14.06 7.16
C ALA A 46 2.84 -14.21 8.67
N LEU A 47 1.81 -14.32 9.51
CA LEU A 47 1.98 -14.56 10.94
C LEU A 47 2.68 -15.91 11.20
N ILE A 48 2.22 -16.98 10.55
CA ILE A 48 2.83 -18.31 10.67
C ILE A 48 4.28 -18.28 10.18
N ALA A 49 4.55 -17.68 9.02
CA ALA A 49 5.90 -17.55 8.47
C ALA A 49 6.84 -16.74 9.37
N ASN A 50 6.33 -15.72 10.06
CA ASN A 50 7.11 -14.90 10.98
C ASN A 50 7.37 -15.55 12.33
N VAL A 51 6.46 -16.40 12.81
CA VAL A 51 6.58 -17.09 14.11
C VAL A 51 7.37 -18.39 14.00
N PHE A 52 7.09 -19.16 12.96
CA PHE A 52 7.63 -20.52 12.78
C PHE A 52 8.71 -20.59 11.70
N GLY A 53 8.87 -19.56 10.88
CA GLY A 53 9.90 -19.52 9.84
C GLY A 53 11.27 -19.13 10.38
N SER A 54 12.30 -19.60 9.68
CA SER A 54 13.71 -19.27 9.93
C SER A 54 14.19 -18.08 9.08
N ARG A 55 13.28 -17.35 8.43
CA ARG A 55 13.62 -16.20 7.58
C ARG A 55 14.10 -15.04 8.46
N ARG A 56 15.19 -14.40 8.04
CA ARG A 56 15.77 -13.23 8.70
C ARG A 56 14.87 -11.98 8.62
N TYR A 57 13.89 -11.98 7.72
CA TYR A 57 13.01 -10.85 7.45
C TYR A 57 11.55 -11.21 7.68
N LEU A 58 10.78 -10.25 8.20
CA LEU A 58 9.35 -10.41 8.44
C LEU A 58 8.57 -10.31 7.13
N GLU A 59 7.70 -11.27 6.88
CA GLU A 59 6.75 -11.27 5.78
C GLU A 59 5.62 -10.26 6.04
N GLY A 60 5.35 -9.42 5.03
CA GLY A 60 4.34 -8.37 5.08
C GLY A 60 2.95 -8.91 4.75
N GLY A 61 2.06 -8.92 5.75
CA GLY A 61 0.66 -9.34 5.59
C GLY A 61 -0.30 -8.24 5.12
N SER A 62 0.19 -7.07 4.68
CA SER A 62 -0.69 -5.93 4.34
C SER A 62 -1.07 -5.92 2.86
N THR A 63 -2.31 -5.56 2.56
CA THR A 63 -2.87 -5.45 1.20
C THR A 63 -2.54 -4.11 0.55
N ILE A 64 -2.69 -4.00 -0.77
CA ILE A 64 -2.53 -2.73 -1.50
C ILE A 64 -3.45 -1.64 -0.91
N THR A 65 -4.72 -1.99 -0.66
CA THR A 65 -5.71 -1.05 -0.10
C THR A 65 -5.35 -0.58 1.31
N GLN A 66 -4.77 -1.45 2.14
CA GLN A 66 -4.26 -1.06 3.46
C GLN A 66 -3.06 -0.12 3.36
N GLN A 67 -2.15 -0.37 2.42
CA GLN A 67 -1.03 0.52 2.18
C GLN A 67 -1.50 1.89 1.69
N LEU A 68 -2.46 1.92 0.76
CA LEU A 68 -3.10 3.15 0.29
C LEU A 68 -3.78 3.90 1.44
N ALA A 69 -4.58 3.21 2.26
CA ALA A 69 -5.25 3.82 3.41
C ALA A 69 -4.26 4.45 4.39
N ARG A 70 -3.14 3.77 4.66
CA ARG A 70 -2.08 4.28 5.52
C ARG A 70 -1.46 5.56 4.95
N ASN A 71 -1.13 5.57 3.66
CA ASN A 71 -0.46 6.69 3.01
C ASN A 71 -1.33 7.93 2.91
N PHE A 72 -2.65 7.77 2.72
CA PHE A 72 -3.57 8.90 2.55
C PHE A 72 -4.16 9.42 3.86
N PHE A 73 -4.53 8.53 4.80
CA PHE A 73 -5.37 8.92 5.94
C PHE A 73 -4.68 8.83 7.29
N LEU A 74 -3.52 8.19 7.40
CA LEU A 74 -2.89 7.88 8.70
C LEU A 74 -1.44 8.38 8.76
N THR A 75 -1.11 9.44 8.02
CA THR A 75 0.25 10.01 7.98
C THR A 75 0.66 10.58 9.33
N GLU A 76 -0.24 11.25 10.04
CA GLU A 76 0.01 11.81 11.37
C GLU A 76 0.21 10.70 12.42
N GLU A 77 -0.65 9.68 12.42
CA GLU A 77 -0.51 8.53 13.31
C GLU A 77 0.75 7.72 13.00
N LEU A 78 1.14 7.62 11.73
CA LEU A 78 2.39 6.98 11.31
C LEU A 78 3.59 7.79 11.82
N ALA A 79 3.56 9.11 11.74
CA ALA A 79 4.62 9.97 12.25
C ALA A 79 4.74 9.87 13.78
N ALA A 80 3.63 9.82 14.50
CA ALA A 80 3.61 9.60 15.95
C ALA A 80 4.15 8.21 16.35
N GLU A 81 3.85 7.17 15.56
CA GLU A 81 4.39 5.81 15.74
C GLU A 81 5.92 5.80 15.55
N GLN A 82 6.40 6.42 14.47
CA GLN A 82 7.84 6.51 14.17
C GLN A 82 8.61 7.30 15.23
N ALA A 83 8.04 8.41 15.72
CA ALA A 83 8.64 9.23 16.77
C ALA A 83 8.76 8.50 18.12
N SER A 84 7.79 7.63 18.44
CA SER A 84 7.78 6.86 19.69
C SER A 84 8.53 5.52 19.59
N GLY A 85 8.86 5.06 18.38
CA GLY A 85 9.51 3.75 18.13
C GLY A 85 8.65 2.54 18.48
N ARG A 86 7.37 2.75 18.88
CA ARG A 86 6.46 1.68 19.31
C ARG A 86 5.35 1.50 18.28
N ARG A 87 5.21 0.28 17.75
CA ARG A 87 4.11 -0.04 16.83
C ARG A 87 2.75 0.13 17.51
N SER A 88 1.86 0.92 16.90
CA SER A 88 0.53 1.19 17.43
C SER A 88 -0.48 0.21 16.85
N MET A 89 -1.01 -0.69 17.70
CA MET A 89 -2.08 -1.60 17.29
C MET A 89 -3.33 -0.82 16.86
N ARG A 90 -3.60 0.33 17.50
CA ARG A 90 -4.70 1.22 17.14
C ARG A 90 -4.57 1.73 15.70
N ARG A 91 -3.37 2.20 15.28
CA ARG A 91 -3.14 2.65 13.90
C ARG A 91 -3.40 1.50 12.91
N LYS A 92 -2.95 0.28 13.23
CA LYS A 92 -3.16 -0.88 12.35
C LYS A 92 -4.65 -1.27 12.22
N LEU A 93 -5.42 -1.14 13.30
CA LEU A 93 -6.88 -1.35 13.26
C LEU A 93 -7.59 -0.26 12.44
N LEU A 94 -7.17 1.01 12.58
CA LEU A 94 -7.68 2.10 11.75
C LEU A 94 -7.36 1.87 10.27
N GLU A 95 -6.15 1.41 9.94
CA GLU A 95 -5.73 1.05 8.58
C GLU A 95 -6.64 -0.03 7.98
N GLN A 96 -6.93 -1.09 8.76
CA GLN A 96 -7.87 -2.14 8.34
C GLN A 96 -9.27 -1.58 8.12
N PHE A 97 -9.79 -0.79 9.06
CA PHE A 97 -11.11 -0.20 8.93
C PHE A 97 -11.22 0.71 7.69
N MET A 98 -10.24 1.59 7.49
CA MET A 98 -10.20 2.50 6.34
C MET A 98 -10.08 1.74 5.01
N SER A 99 -9.32 0.63 4.97
CA SER A 99 -9.24 -0.21 3.77
C SER A 99 -10.60 -0.79 3.36
N ILE A 100 -11.40 -1.25 4.33
CA ILE A 100 -12.76 -1.76 4.08
C ILE A 100 -13.68 -0.64 3.61
N VAL A 101 -13.57 0.56 4.18
CA VAL A 101 -14.36 1.73 3.75
C VAL A 101 -14.01 2.13 2.32
N LEU A 102 -12.72 2.12 1.95
CA LEU A 102 -12.27 2.42 0.59
C LEU A 102 -12.85 1.43 -0.42
N GLU A 103 -12.79 0.13 -0.14
CA GLU A 103 -13.29 -0.93 -1.03
C GLU A 103 -14.81 -0.93 -1.20
N ARG A 104 -15.54 -0.28 -0.28
CA ARG A 104 -16.98 -0.04 -0.43
C ARG A 104 -17.31 1.19 -1.26
N ARG A 105 -16.36 2.11 -1.42
CA ARG A 105 -16.58 3.42 -2.06
C ARG A 105 -15.91 3.54 -3.43
N ALA A 106 -14.88 2.75 -3.68
CA ALA A 106 -14.14 2.71 -4.93
C ALA A 106 -13.99 1.26 -5.38
N SER A 107 -14.00 1.06 -6.69
CA SER A 107 -13.71 -0.23 -7.32
C SER A 107 -12.25 -0.62 -7.16
N LYS A 108 -11.95 -1.91 -7.37
CA LYS A 108 -10.59 -2.44 -7.37
C LYS A 108 -9.68 -1.70 -8.36
N ASP A 109 -10.18 -1.38 -9.53
CA ASP A 109 -9.36 -0.72 -10.54
C ASP A 109 -9.09 0.75 -10.16
N GLU A 110 -10.05 1.47 -9.57
CA GLU A 110 -9.82 2.83 -9.04
C GLU A 110 -8.83 2.83 -7.88
N ILE A 111 -8.93 1.87 -6.96
CA ILE A 111 -7.99 1.74 -5.84
C ILE A 111 -6.58 1.43 -6.36
N LEU A 112 -6.46 0.53 -7.34
CA LEU A 112 -5.19 0.20 -7.95
C LEU A 112 -4.61 1.38 -8.73
N GLU A 113 -5.44 2.14 -9.44
CA GLU A 113 -5.04 3.38 -10.10
C GLU A 113 -4.47 4.38 -9.09
N LEU A 114 -5.22 4.67 -8.02
CA LEU A 114 -4.78 5.57 -6.96
C LEU A 114 -3.49 5.11 -6.28
N TYR A 115 -3.36 3.81 -6.04
CA TYR A 115 -2.15 3.23 -5.46
C TYR A 115 -0.95 3.36 -6.40
N LEU A 116 -1.13 3.02 -7.67
CA LEU A 116 -0.07 3.15 -8.64
C LEU A 116 0.35 4.59 -8.83
N ASN A 117 -0.60 5.55 -8.70
CA ASN A 117 -0.44 7.02 -8.74
C ASN A 117 0.20 7.66 -7.49
N ASP A 118 0.15 6.96 -6.35
CA ASP A 118 0.72 7.44 -5.08
C ASP A 118 2.09 6.83 -4.82
N VAL A 119 2.28 5.56 -5.19
CA VAL A 119 3.54 4.85 -4.97
C VAL A 119 4.64 5.47 -5.81
N TYR A 120 5.77 5.75 -5.18
CA TYR A 120 7.00 6.10 -5.88
C TYR A 120 7.48 4.89 -6.71
N LEU A 121 7.32 4.96 -8.02
CA LEU A 121 7.66 3.87 -8.95
C LEU A 121 9.12 3.91 -9.41
N GLY A 122 9.86 4.97 -9.09
CA GLY A 122 11.31 5.09 -9.34
C GLY A 122 11.76 6.52 -9.66
N GLN A 123 13.02 6.68 -10.08
CA GLN A 123 13.58 7.95 -10.54
C GLN A 123 14.15 7.79 -11.95
N ARG A 124 13.86 8.75 -12.85
CA ARG A 124 14.59 8.90 -14.13
C ARG A 124 15.41 10.18 -14.07
N GLY A 125 16.70 10.05 -13.78
CA GLY A 125 17.58 11.21 -13.56
C GLY A 125 17.19 11.97 -12.28
N SER A 126 17.01 13.29 -12.37
CA SER A 126 16.61 14.16 -11.23
C SER A 126 15.10 14.18 -10.96
N PHE A 127 14.30 13.41 -11.71
CA PHE A 127 12.84 13.39 -11.57
C PHE A 127 12.38 12.13 -10.85
N ALA A 128 11.73 12.33 -9.70
CA ALA A 128 10.93 11.31 -9.07
C ALA A 128 9.74 10.96 -9.97
N VAL A 129 9.73 9.73 -10.48
CA VAL A 129 8.61 9.15 -11.19
C VAL A 129 7.66 8.61 -10.12
N HIS A 130 6.80 9.52 -9.68
CA HIS A 130 5.50 9.16 -9.14
C HIS A 130 4.61 9.01 -10.38
N GLY A 131 4.46 7.77 -10.83
CA GLY A 131 3.35 7.43 -11.71
C GLY A 131 2.17 7.07 -10.84
#